data_AF-A0A7S3PS62-F1
#
_entry.id   AF-A0A7S3PS62-F1
#
_cell.length_a   1.000
_cell.length_b   1.000
_cell.length_c   1.000
_cell.angle_alpha   90.00
_cell.angle_beta   90.00
_cell.angle_gamma   90.00
#
_symmetry.space_group_name_H-M   'P 1'
#
loop_
_entity.id
_entity.type
_entity.pdbx_description
1 polymer ?
#
loop_
_entity_poly.entity_id
_entity_poly.type
_entity_poly.pdbx_seq_one_letter_code
_entity_poly.pdbx_strand_id
1 'polypeptide(L)'
;SGLIGGIVVLIVTIGKASIVGLIVMFIILVCNGWISRRASEAEEADLFAADKRLAIMKQMITGIKAIKLCAWEENFLKQIFEARDNEMKCLTKYRVYQQSGVQLGRACPVLCAASSFLYLA
;
A
#
# COMPACT_ATOMS: atom_id res chain seq x y z
N SER A 1 -18.73 20.93 14.70
CA SER A 1 -19.54 20.78 15.93
C SER A 1 -19.69 19.33 16.37
N GLY A 2 -19.95 18.36 15.50
CA GLY A 2 -20.12 16.94 15.88
C GLY A 2 -18.89 16.25 16.48
N LEU A 3 -17.68 16.58 16.01
CA LEU A 3 -16.41 16.02 16.50
C LEU A 3 -16.15 16.38 17.97
N ILE A 4 -16.46 17.62 18.34
CA ILE A 4 -16.31 18.14 19.71
C ILE A 4 -17.33 17.47 20.64
N GLY A 5 -18.58 17.30 20.17
CA GLY A 5 -19.62 16.58 20.93
C GLY A 5 -19.28 15.11 21.18
N GLY A 6 -18.70 14.42 20.19
CA GLY A 6 -18.25 13.03 20.36
C GLY A 6 -17.13 12.90 21.40
N ILE A 7 -16.15 13.80 21.37
CA ILE A 7 -15.05 13.82 22.34
C ILE A 7 -15.57 14.06 23.77
N VAL A 8 -16.54 14.95 23.94
CA VAL A 8 -17.14 15.25 25.25
C VAL A 8 -17.93 14.05 25.80
N VAL A 9 -18.73 13.37 24.96
CA VAL A 9 -19.47 12.17 25.38
C VAL A 9 -18.52 11.03 25.76
N LEU A 10 -17.42 10.83 25.03
CA LEU A 10 -16.41 9.82 25.37
C LEU A 10 -15.75 10.11 26.74
N ILE A 11 -15.36 11.36 26.99
CA ILE A 11 -14.69 11.74 28.26
C ILE A 11 -15.63 11.53 29.45
N VAL A 12 -16.91 11.87 29.30
CA VAL A 12 -17.91 11.76 30.37
C VAL A 12 -18.32 10.29 30.62
N THR A 13 -18.34 9.44 29.60
CA THR A 13 -18.83 8.05 29.72
C THR A 13 -17.72 7.06 30.12
N ILE A 14 -16.45 7.32 29.76
CA ILE A 14 -15.33 6.35 29.90
C ILE A 14 -14.29 6.79 30.96
N GLY A 15 -14.27 8.06 31.37
CA GLY A 15 -13.32 8.54 32.39
C GLY A 15 -11.85 8.39 31.98
N LYS A 16 -10.94 8.13 32.94
CA LYS A 16 -9.46 8.09 32.76
C LYS A 16 -8.99 7.14 31.65
N ALA A 17 -9.77 6.12 31.27
CA ALA A 17 -9.44 5.17 30.20
C ALA A 17 -9.43 5.82 28.80
N SER A 18 -10.09 6.96 28.61
CA SER A 18 -10.09 7.68 27.32
C SER A 18 -8.71 8.22 26.93
N ILE A 19 -7.85 8.55 27.91
CA ILE A 19 -6.48 9.04 27.67
C ILE A 19 -5.61 7.95 27.03
N VAL A 20 -5.79 6.69 27.44
CA VAL A 20 -5.05 5.55 26.88
C VAL A 20 -5.47 5.30 25.43
N GLY A 21 -6.78 5.31 25.15
CA GLY A 21 -7.29 5.18 23.78
C GLY A 21 -6.78 6.29 22.84
N LEU A 22 -6.63 7.52 23.36
CA LEU A 22 -6.09 8.66 22.60
C LEU A 22 -4.60 8.44 22.24
N ILE A 23 -3.80 7.92 23.18
CA ILE A 23 -2.39 7.60 22.96
C ILE A 23 -2.25 6.49 21.90
N VAL A 24 -3.08 5.45 21.99
CA VAL A 24 -3.08 4.34 21.02
C VAL A 24 -3.45 4.84 19.63
N MET A 25 -4.46 5.72 19.50
CA MET A 25 -4.81 6.34 18.22
C MET A 25 -3.65 7.16 17.62
N PHE A 26 -2.96 7.94 18.46
CA PHE A 26 -1.82 8.73 18.00
C PHE A 26 -0.68 7.85 17.46
N ILE A 27 -0.36 6.75 18.15
CA ILE A 27 0.66 5.80 17.72
C ILE A 27 0.26 5.15 16.38
N ILE A 28 -0.99 4.73 16.23
CA ILE A 28 -1.47 4.09 15.00
C ILE A 28 -1.48 5.07 13.82
N LEU A 29 -1.80 6.35 14.06
CA LEU A 29 -1.73 7.41 13.05
C LEU A 29 -0.30 7.58 12.53
N VAL A 30 0.68 7.68 13.44
CA VAL A 30 2.10 7.81 13.08
C VAL A 30 2.58 6.57 12.31
N CYS A 31 2.23 5.37 12.76
CA CYS A 31 2.55 4.13 12.05
C CYS A 31 1.93 4.07 10.64
N ASN A 32 0.66 4.45 10.49
CA ASN A 32 0.00 4.50 9.18
C ASN A 32 0.69 5.50 8.24
N GLY A 33 1.10 6.67 8.75
CA GLY A 33 1.84 7.65 7.97
C GLY A 33 3.17 7.12 7.46
N TRP A 34 3.90 6.37 8.28
CA TRP A 34 5.16 5.71 7.89
C TRP A 34 4.95 4.64 6.83
N ILE A 35 3.93 3.79 6.98
CA ILE A 35 3.61 2.73 6.01
C ILE A 35 3.14 3.31 4.70
N SER A 36 2.32 4.36 4.74
CA SER A 36 1.83 5.08 3.55
C SER A 36 2.99 5.65 2.72
N ARG A 37 4.00 6.22 3.36
CA ARG A 37 5.23 6.68 2.67
C ARG A 37 5.95 5.54 1.94
N ARG A 38 6.15 4.40 2.61
CA ARG A 38 6.77 3.22 2.00
C ARG A 38 5.92 2.61 0.88
N ALA A 39 4.61 2.66 1.01
CA ALA A 39 3.70 2.24 -0.04
C ALA A 39 3.84 3.15 -1.28
N SER A 40 3.92 4.47 -1.10
CA SER A 40 4.13 5.43 -2.19
C SER A 40 5.46 5.20 -2.92
N GLU A 41 6.55 4.94 -2.21
CA GLU A 41 7.86 4.61 -2.82
C GLU A 41 7.78 3.31 -3.64
N ALA A 42 7.05 2.30 -3.14
CA ALA A 42 6.85 1.06 -3.86
C ALA A 42 5.91 1.21 -5.07
N GLU A 43 4.94 2.13 -5.01
CA GLU A 43 4.06 2.49 -6.12
C GLU A 43 4.83 3.10 -7.28
N GLU A 44 5.75 4.02 -6.97
CA GLU A 44 6.59 4.66 -7.98
C GLU A 44 7.51 3.64 -8.68
N ALA A 45 8.07 2.69 -7.93
CA ALA A 45 8.87 1.61 -8.50
C ALA A 45 8.06 0.68 -9.41
N ASP A 46 6.79 0.42 -9.08
CA ASP A 46 5.88 -0.38 -9.91
C ASP A 46 5.52 0.35 -11.21
N LEU A 47 5.18 1.65 -11.12
CA LEU A 47 4.93 2.51 -12.27
C LEU A 47 6.13 2.56 -13.22
N PHE A 48 7.34 2.71 -12.68
CA PHE A 48 8.56 2.71 -13.48
C PHE A 48 8.79 1.37 -14.20
N ALA A 49 8.51 0.24 -13.53
CA ALA A 49 8.61 -1.09 -14.14
C ALA A 49 7.56 -1.28 -15.26
N ALA A 50 6.33 -0.81 -15.07
CA ALA A 50 5.27 -0.83 -16.06
C ALA A 50 5.62 0.02 -17.30
N ASP A 51 6.14 1.23 -17.09
CA ASP A 51 6.61 2.11 -18.18
C ASP A 51 7.73 1.46 -18.99
N LYS A 52 8.67 0.78 -18.33
CA LYS A 52 9.73 0.04 -19.02
C LYS A 52 9.17 -1.06 -19.92
N ARG A 53 8.18 -1.83 -19.46
CA ARG A 53 7.50 -2.84 -20.29
C ARG A 53 6.80 -2.21 -21.49
N LEU A 54 6.10 -1.10 -21.29
CA LEU A 54 5.41 -0.38 -22.37
C LEU A 54 6.39 0.18 -23.40
N ALA A 55 7.54 0.68 -22.96
CA ALA A 55 8.59 1.17 -23.85
C ALA A 55 9.14 0.04 -24.75
N ILE A 56 9.42 -1.15 -24.18
CA ILE A 56 9.89 -2.32 -24.93
C ILE A 56 8.83 -2.78 -25.94
N MET A 57 7.56 -2.87 -25.52
CA MET A 57 6.46 -3.22 -26.44
C MET A 57 6.31 -2.21 -27.58
N LYS A 58 6.44 -0.92 -27.29
CA LYS A 58 6.38 0.13 -28.31
C LYS A 58 7.50 -0.03 -29.34
N GLN A 59 8.74 -0.25 -28.90
CA GLN A 59 9.88 -0.50 -29.79
C GLN A 59 9.66 -1.73 -30.68
N MET A 60 9.11 -2.81 -30.12
CA MET A 60 8.77 -4.03 -30.86
C MET A 60 7.75 -3.76 -31.97
N ILE A 61 6.67 -3.04 -31.66
CA ILE A 61 5.61 -2.71 -32.64
C ILE A 61 6.17 -1.83 -33.76
N THR A 62 7.00 -0.84 -33.42
CA THR A 62 7.65 0.03 -34.43
C THR A 62 8.61 -0.74 -35.33
N GLY A 63 9.29 -1.77 -34.80
CA GLY A 63 10.29 -2.58 -35.52
C GLY A 63 9.79 -3.91 -36.10
N ILE A 64 8.48 -4.18 -36.09
CA ILE A 64 7.90 -5.53 -36.31
C ILE A 64 8.36 -6.21 -37.61
N LYS A 65 8.52 -5.45 -38.71
CA LYS A 65 8.96 -6.01 -40.00
C LYS A 65 10.37 -6.58 -39.93
N ALA A 66 11.32 -5.86 -39.32
CA ALA A 66 12.71 -6.32 -39.19
C ALA A 66 12.81 -7.54 -38.26
N ILE A 67 12.03 -7.55 -37.17
CA ILE A 67 12.00 -8.66 -36.21
C ILE A 67 11.54 -9.95 -36.89
N LYS A 68 10.51 -9.86 -37.75
CA LYS A 68 9.96 -11.01 -38.47
C LYS A 68 10.89 -11.53 -39.57
N LEU A 69 11.60 -10.64 -40.24
CA LEU A 69 12.61 -11.00 -41.25
C LEU A 69 13.83 -11.71 -40.62
N CYS A 70 14.16 -11.38 -39.38
CA CYS A 70 15.29 -11.96 -38.64
C CYS A 70 14.90 -13.11 -37.69
N ALA A 71 13.62 -13.54 -37.66
CA ALA A 71 13.10 -14.54 -36.73
C ALA A 71 13.43 -14.25 -35.23
N TRP A 72 13.52 -12.98 -34.85
CA TRP A 72 13.87 -12.56 -33.47
C TRP A 72 12.67 -12.55 -32.50
N GLU A 73 11.50 -13.01 -32.93
CA GLU A 73 10.25 -12.98 -32.16
C GLU A 73 10.40 -13.67 -30.80
N GLU A 74 11.04 -14.84 -30.74
CA GLU A 74 11.27 -15.57 -29.48
C GLU A 74 12.17 -14.80 -28.50
N ASN A 75 13.20 -14.11 -29.00
CA ASN A 75 14.11 -13.35 -28.15
C ASN A 75 13.43 -12.12 -27.54
N PHE A 76 12.54 -11.47 -28.30
CA PHE A 76 11.69 -10.38 -27.78
C PHE A 76 10.67 -10.88 -26.76
N LEU A 77 10.06 -12.05 -27.02
CA LEU A 77 9.12 -12.67 -26.10
C LEU A 77 9.78 -12.98 -24.75
N LYS A 78 11.00 -13.52 -24.75
CA LYS A 78 11.80 -13.74 -23.54
C LYS A 78 12.05 -12.45 -22.76
N GLN A 79 12.46 -11.37 -23.44
CA GLN A 79 12.67 -10.06 -22.79
C GLN A 79 11.39 -9.49 -22.16
N ILE A 80 10.24 -9.64 -22.84
CA ILE A 80 8.94 -9.18 -22.29
C ILE A 80 8.55 -10.03 -21.07
N PHE A 81 8.76 -11.35 -21.11
CA PHE A 81 8.49 -12.22 -19.96
C PHE A 81 9.35 -11.89 -18.75
N GLU A 82 10.65 -11.63 -18.96
CA GLU A 82 11.56 -11.23 -17.89
C GLU A 82 11.18 -9.87 -17.29
N ALA A 83 10.81 -8.89 -18.14
CA ALA A 83 10.29 -7.61 -17.68
C ALA A 83 9.00 -7.77 -16.86
N ARG A 84 8.09 -8.65 -17.29
CA ARG A 84 6.83 -8.95 -16.60
C ARG A 84 7.05 -9.64 -15.25
N ASP A 85 8.02 -10.54 -15.16
CA ASP A 85 8.37 -11.19 -13.89
C ASP A 85 8.88 -10.16 -12.87
N ASN A 86 9.69 -9.21 -13.31
CA ASN A 86 10.16 -8.12 -12.46
C ASN A 86 9.03 -7.16 -12.04
N GLU A 87 8.13 -6.80 -12.97
CA GLU A 87 6.92 -6.03 -12.67
C GLU A 87 6.05 -6.74 -11.61
N MET A 88 5.80 -8.05 -11.76
CA MET A 88 5.02 -8.80 -10.77
C MET A 88 5.66 -8.84 -9.38
N LYS A 89 6.99 -8.90 -9.28
CA LYS A 89 7.71 -8.83 -7.99
C LYS A 89 7.54 -7.46 -7.33
N CYS A 90 7.69 -6.38 -8.09
CA CYS A 90 7.45 -5.01 -7.61
C CYS A 90 6.00 -4.82 -7.17
N LEU A 91 5.04 -5.24 -7.99
CA LEU A 91 3.62 -5.13 -7.73
C LEU A 91 3.20 -5.91 -6.47
N THR A 92 3.75 -7.11 -6.27
CA THR A 92 3.50 -7.90 -5.06
C THR A 92 4.01 -7.17 -3.82
N LYS A 93 5.22 -6.61 -3.89
CA LYS A 93 5.83 -5.86 -2.79
C LYS A 93 5.01 -4.60 -2.46
N TYR A 94 4.60 -3.84 -3.47
CA TYR A 94 3.70 -2.69 -3.31
C TYR A 94 2.38 -3.10 -2.66
N ARG A 95 1.71 -4.13 -3.19
CA ARG A 95 0.44 -4.63 -2.63
C ARG A 95 0.57 -5.08 -1.19
N VAL A 96 1.66 -5.75 -0.81
CA VAL A 96 1.88 -6.16 0.58
C VAL A 96 1.99 -4.93 1.49
N TYR A 97 2.75 -3.90 1.11
CA TYR A 97 2.82 -2.67 1.90
C TYR A 97 1.46 -1.96 1.99
N GLN A 98 0.75 -1.83 0.87
CA GLN A 98 -0.55 -1.18 0.84
C GLN A 98 -1.60 -1.93 1.68
N GLN A 99 -1.71 -3.24 1.50
CA GLN A 99 -2.65 -4.08 2.26
C GLN A 99 -2.34 -4.05 3.75
N SER A 100 -1.05 -4.07 4.12
CA SER A 100 -0.64 -3.98 5.53
C SER A 100 -1.11 -2.67 6.17
N GLY A 101 -0.98 -1.54 5.47
CA GLY A 101 -1.49 -0.24 5.95
C GLY A 101 -3.01 -0.23 6.12
N VAL A 102 -3.74 -0.76 5.13
CA VAL A 102 -5.22 -0.85 5.18
C VAL A 102 -5.69 -1.75 6.32
N GLN A 103 -5.01 -2.87 6.57
CA GLN A 103 -5.32 -3.78 7.67
C GLN A 103 -5.06 -3.14 9.04
N LEU A 104 -3.97 -2.38 9.17
CA LEU A 104 -3.70 -1.57 10.37
C LEU A 104 -4.78 -0.52 10.61
N GLY A 105 -5.26 0.16 9.55
CA GLY A 105 -6.39 1.08 9.64
C GLY A 105 -7.68 0.40 10.11
N ARG A 106 -7.97 -0.81 9.61
CA ARG A 106 -9.16 -1.59 9.99
C ARG A 106 -9.06 -2.19 11.40
N ALA A 107 -7.87 -2.58 11.84
CA ALA A 107 -7.63 -3.11 13.18
C ALA A 107 -7.60 -2.00 14.26
N CYS A 108 -7.36 -0.75 13.86
CA CYS A 108 -7.28 0.42 14.74
C CYS A 108 -8.47 0.56 15.73
N PRO A 109 -9.75 0.53 15.31
CA PRO A 109 -10.88 0.60 16.24
C PRO A 109 -10.99 -0.62 17.17
N VAL A 110 -10.57 -1.80 16.72
CA VAL A 110 -10.59 -3.03 17.53
C VAL A 110 -9.55 -2.96 18.64
N LEU A 111 -8.34 -2.46 18.33
CA LEU A 111 -7.29 -2.24 19.33
C LEU A 111 -7.67 -1.17 20.36
N CYS A 112 -8.29 -0.06 19.90
CA CYS A 112 -8.79 0.99 20.79
C CYS A 112 -9.92 0.50 21.70
N ALA A 113 -10.81 -0.35 21.19
CA ALA A 113 -11.86 -0.98 21.99
C ALA A 113 -11.26 -1.94 23.03
N ALA A 114 -10.37 -2.84 22.62
CA ALA A 114 -9.71 -3.80 23.51
C ALA A 114 -8.94 -3.11 24.65
N SER A 115 -8.20 -2.02 24.36
CA SER A 115 -7.50 -1.27 25.41
C SER A 115 -8.47 -0.62 26.39
N SER A 116 -9.61 -0.13 25.92
CA SER A 116 -10.64 0.49 26.78
C SER A 116 -11.28 -0.54 27.71
N PHE A 117 -11.55 -1.75 27.22
CA PHE A 117 -12.10 -2.84 28.05
C PHE A 117 -11.11 -3.40 29.07
N LEU A 118 -9.82 -3.49 28.71
CA LEU A 118 -8.76 -3.96 29.62
C LEU A 118 -8.54 -3.02 30.82
N TYR A 119 -8.79 -1.72 30.66
CA TYR A 119 -8.70 -0.75 31.76
C TYR A 119 -9.99 -0.64 32.59
N LEU A 120 -11.11 -1.18 32.10
CA LEU A 120 -12.40 -1.17 32.79
C LEU A 120 -12.62 -2.43 33.65
N ALA A 121 -11.87 -3.52 33.37
CA ALA A 121 -11.83 -4.75 34.16
C ALA A 121 -10.82 -4.64 35.32
#